data_AF-A0A2C1DWZ0-F1
#
_entry.id   AF-A0A2C1DWZ0-F1
#
_cell.length_a   1.000
_cell.length_b   1.000
_cell.length_c   1.000
_cell.angle_alpha   90.00
_cell.angle_beta   90.00
_cell.angle_gamma   90.00
#
_symmetry.space_group_name_H-M   'P 1'
#
loop_
_entity.id
_entity.type
_entity.pdbx_description
1 polymer ?
#
loop_
_entity_poly.entity_id
_entity_poly.type
_entity_poly.pdbx_seq_one_letter_code
_entity_poly.pdbx_strand_id
1 'polypeptide(L)'
;MLKKFTTCILGGALVFNLSGCGNPSDKTSSESKETNSKQEEKKVQTTDEAKPKENAKQKNTEQIKEKSKVKEKEYAVNKDFHTPKFDVTVKRVVERDKVGKESIGIQEPENGHVFIVLEVEGKNITNESMKLAVLPSVDLVDENDNAYQSDVWATSSYEVEKGETSTITKELKPGEVKRENKVYVINKEKFDTGKWYVLVNHEYKEQIK
;
A
#
# COMPACT_ATOMS: atom_id res chain seq x y z
N MET A 1 3.20 -3.11 51.94
CA MET A 1 1.89 -2.45 52.14
C MET A 1 1.08 -2.63 50.86
N LEU A 2 0.08 -3.50 50.91
CA LEU A 2 -0.76 -3.89 49.76
C LEU A 2 -2.07 -3.08 49.82
N LYS A 3 -2.33 -2.22 48.84
CA LYS A 3 -3.67 -1.63 48.65
C LYS A 3 -4.36 -2.33 47.48
N LYS A 4 -5.29 -3.21 47.84
CA LYS A 4 -6.26 -3.83 46.92
C LYS A 4 -7.33 -2.78 46.61
N PHE A 5 -7.59 -2.53 45.32
CA PHE A 5 -8.78 -1.79 44.89
C PHE A 5 -9.81 -2.78 44.37
N THR A 6 -10.99 -2.70 44.97
CA THR A 6 -12.18 -3.50 44.72
C THR A 6 -12.96 -2.95 43.52
N THR A 7 -13.42 -3.88 42.70
CA THR A 7 -14.36 -3.84 41.58
C THR A 7 -15.65 -3.02 41.80
N CYS A 8 -16.11 -2.35 40.73
CA CYS A 8 -17.53 -2.24 40.39
C CYS A 8 -17.72 -2.36 38.87
N ILE A 9 -18.29 -3.48 38.43
CA ILE A 9 -18.83 -3.70 37.09
C ILE A 9 -20.23 -3.08 37.09
N LEU A 10 -20.50 -2.11 36.23
CA LEU A 10 -21.86 -1.72 35.87
C LEU A 10 -22.12 -2.13 34.42
N GLY A 11 -22.90 -3.19 34.27
CA GLY A 11 -23.47 -3.60 32.99
C GLY A 11 -24.59 -2.64 32.61
N GLY A 12 -24.55 -2.16 31.36
CA GLY A 12 -25.65 -1.48 30.71
C GLY A 12 -25.79 -2.06 29.31
N ALA A 13 -26.72 -3.02 29.15
CA ALA A 13 -27.13 -3.52 27.86
C ALA A 13 -27.97 -2.45 27.15
N LEU A 14 -27.55 -2.00 25.97
CA LEU A 14 -28.40 -1.24 25.06
C LEU A 14 -29.06 -2.20 24.07
N VAL A 15 -30.38 -2.24 24.16
CA VAL A 15 -31.31 -3.08 23.39
C VAL A 15 -31.52 -2.48 22.00
N PHE A 16 -31.48 -3.34 20.99
CA PHE A 16 -31.87 -3.06 19.61
C PHE A 16 -33.36 -2.72 19.50
N ASN A 17 -33.71 -1.67 18.75
CA ASN A 17 -35.06 -1.51 18.20
C ASN A 17 -34.98 -1.52 16.67
N LEU A 18 -35.36 -2.67 16.10
CA LEU A 18 -35.79 -2.79 14.71
C LEU A 18 -37.26 -2.36 14.65
N SER A 19 -37.53 -1.23 14.01
CA SER A 19 -38.88 -0.86 13.61
C SER A 19 -39.10 -1.29 12.17
N GLY A 20 -39.59 -2.52 11.99
CA GLY A 20 -40.32 -2.92 10.80
C GLY A 20 -41.80 -2.53 10.95
N CYS A 21 -42.34 -1.85 9.95
CA CYS A 21 -43.79 -1.78 9.70
C CYS A 21 -44.07 -2.42 8.34
N GLY A 22 -45.17 -3.18 8.30
CA GLY A 22 -45.45 -4.21 7.30
C GLY A 22 -46.24 -3.79 6.05
N ASN A 23 -46.25 -4.77 5.14
CA ASN A 23 -47.07 -5.09 3.96
C ASN A 23 -48.60 -4.84 4.12
N PRO A 24 -49.44 -4.84 3.03
CA PRO A 24 -49.39 -5.78 1.90
C PRO A 24 -49.88 -5.35 0.49
N SER A 25 -49.55 -6.23 -0.47
CA SER A 25 -50.28 -6.64 -1.70
C SER A 25 -50.89 -5.60 -2.64
N ASP A 26 -50.47 -5.63 -3.92
CA ASP A 26 -51.36 -6.10 -4.99
C ASP A 26 -50.62 -6.42 -6.31
N LYS A 27 -50.97 -7.57 -6.89
CA LYS A 27 -50.72 -7.91 -8.30
C LYS A 27 -51.69 -7.12 -9.16
N THR A 28 -51.26 -6.57 -10.29
CA THR A 28 -51.99 -6.61 -11.57
C THR A 28 -51.05 -6.14 -12.70
N SER A 29 -51.10 -6.88 -13.80
CA SER A 29 -50.38 -6.61 -15.05
C SER A 29 -51.05 -5.49 -15.85
N SER A 30 -50.29 -4.75 -16.63
CA SER A 30 -50.78 -4.23 -17.91
C SER A 30 -49.62 -3.86 -18.83
N GLU A 31 -49.74 -4.35 -20.07
CA GLU A 31 -48.98 -3.95 -21.25
C GLU A 31 -49.06 -2.43 -21.50
N SER A 32 -48.04 -1.88 -22.16
CA SER A 32 -48.18 -0.68 -22.99
C SER A 32 -47.11 -0.68 -24.07
N LYS A 33 -47.58 -0.56 -25.31
CA LYS A 33 -46.85 -0.52 -26.57
C LYS A 33 -46.08 0.79 -26.79
N GLU A 34 -45.07 0.65 -27.65
CA GLU A 34 -44.42 1.62 -28.56
C GLU A 34 -45.02 3.03 -28.71
N THR A 35 -44.16 4.05 -28.83
CA THR A 35 -43.85 4.68 -30.13
C THR A 35 -42.71 5.71 -30.08
N ASN A 36 -41.74 5.50 -30.97
CA ASN A 36 -41.08 6.43 -31.91
C ASN A 36 -40.54 7.82 -31.49
N SER A 37 -39.25 8.04 -31.72
CA SER A 37 -38.74 9.29 -32.31
C SER A 37 -37.44 9.05 -33.09
N LYS A 38 -37.24 9.87 -34.13
CA LYS A 38 -36.47 9.67 -35.36
C LYS A 38 -35.43 10.78 -35.51
N GLN A 39 -34.20 10.47 -35.97
CA GLN A 39 -33.31 11.28 -36.84
C GLN A 39 -31.95 10.55 -36.96
N GLU A 40 -31.56 10.00 -38.12
CA GLU A 40 -30.82 10.65 -39.24
C GLU A 40 -29.56 11.42 -38.79
N GLU A 41 -28.36 11.34 -39.39
CA GLU A 41 -27.72 10.53 -40.43
C GLU A 41 -26.23 10.99 -40.49
N LYS A 42 -25.39 10.24 -41.23
CA LYS A 42 -24.30 10.73 -42.12
C LYS A 42 -22.83 10.33 -41.83
N LYS A 43 -22.50 9.18 -42.44
CA LYS A 43 -21.51 8.96 -43.52
C LYS A 43 -20.00 9.20 -43.29
N VAL A 44 -19.31 8.06 -43.29
CA VAL A 44 -17.87 7.80 -43.45
C VAL A 44 -17.38 8.10 -44.88
N GLN A 45 -16.18 8.66 -45.02
CA GLN A 45 -15.40 8.62 -46.26
C GLN A 45 -13.90 8.57 -45.95
N THR A 46 -13.23 7.59 -46.56
CA THR A 46 -11.80 7.28 -46.55
C THR A 46 -11.20 7.72 -47.89
N THR A 47 -10.00 8.33 -47.88
CA THR A 47 -9.09 8.30 -49.04
C THR A 47 -7.63 8.45 -48.57
N ASP A 48 -6.75 7.75 -49.28
CA ASP A 48 -5.33 7.49 -49.04
C ASP A 48 -4.33 8.58 -49.54
N GLU A 49 -3.11 8.47 -48.97
CA GLU A 49 -1.75 8.67 -49.53
C GLU A 49 -0.94 10.01 -49.49
N ALA A 50 0.32 9.83 -49.01
CA ALA A 50 1.62 10.45 -49.36
C ALA A 50 2.33 11.51 -48.44
N LYS A 51 3.54 11.11 -48.01
CA LYS A 51 4.65 11.67 -47.16
C LYS A 51 5.36 12.94 -47.74
N PRO A 52 6.48 13.49 -47.15
CA PRO A 52 6.90 13.75 -45.77
C PRO A 52 7.37 15.22 -45.53
N LYS A 53 7.42 15.73 -44.28
CA LYS A 53 8.41 16.76 -43.88
C LYS A 53 9.01 16.48 -42.50
N GLU A 54 10.31 16.24 -42.57
CA GLU A 54 11.32 16.09 -41.53
C GLU A 54 11.66 17.46 -40.90
N ASN A 55 12.24 17.45 -39.69
CA ASN A 55 12.70 18.58 -38.85
C ASN A 55 11.77 19.09 -37.74
N ALA A 56 11.64 18.31 -36.67
CA ALA A 56 11.45 18.86 -35.30
C ALA A 56 11.89 17.88 -34.18
N LYS A 57 12.74 16.90 -34.47
CA LYS A 57 13.04 15.79 -33.56
C LYS A 57 14.49 15.81 -33.10
N GLN A 58 14.94 16.87 -32.44
CA GLN A 58 16.26 16.85 -31.80
C GLN A 58 16.47 17.76 -30.57
N LYS A 59 15.44 18.50 -30.10
CA LYS A 59 15.56 19.33 -28.88
C LYS A 59 14.75 18.85 -27.68
N ASN A 60 13.94 17.80 -27.81
CA ASN A 60 13.02 17.37 -26.75
C ASN A 60 13.47 16.11 -25.98
N THR A 61 14.59 15.48 -26.35
CA THR A 61 14.99 14.20 -25.75
C THR A 61 15.80 14.36 -24.45
N GLU A 62 16.44 15.51 -24.23
CA GLU A 62 17.26 15.74 -23.03
C GLU A 62 16.47 16.29 -21.84
N GLN A 63 15.36 17.02 -22.06
CA GLN A 63 14.49 17.51 -20.98
C GLN A 63 13.52 16.45 -20.42
N ILE A 64 13.28 15.35 -21.14
CA ILE A 64 12.42 14.25 -20.67
C ILE A 64 13.19 13.26 -19.77
N LYS A 65 14.52 13.20 -19.89
CA LYS A 65 15.35 12.21 -19.19
C LYS A 65 15.67 12.55 -17.73
N GLU A 66 15.53 13.82 -17.35
CA GLU A 66 15.82 14.28 -15.98
C GLU A 66 14.60 14.19 -15.05
N LYS A 67 13.38 14.16 -15.62
CA LYS A 67 12.11 14.04 -14.87
C LYS A 67 11.79 12.61 -14.40
N SER A 68 12.48 11.60 -14.95
CA SER A 68 12.21 10.19 -14.62
C SER A 68 13.06 9.63 -13.48
N LYS A 69 14.14 10.32 -13.05
CA LYS A 69 14.99 9.80 -11.96
C LYS A 69 14.30 9.99 -10.61
N VAL A 70 14.09 8.90 -9.88
CA VAL A 70 13.58 8.92 -8.49
C VAL A 70 14.62 9.62 -7.62
N LYS A 71 14.20 10.59 -6.80
CA LYS A 71 15.05 11.16 -5.76
C LYS A 71 14.90 10.29 -4.53
N GLU A 72 16.01 9.70 -4.09
CA GLU A 72 16.03 8.76 -2.98
C GLU A 72 17.06 9.19 -1.93
N LYS A 73 16.70 9.05 -0.66
CA LYS A 73 17.63 9.11 0.48
C LYS A 73 17.49 7.82 1.27
N GLU A 74 18.61 7.11 1.41
CA GLU A 74 18.65 5.78 2.01
C GLU A 74 19.24 5.82 3.43
N TYR A 75 18.63 5.02 4.31
CA TYR A 75 19.05 4.78 5.68
C TYR A 75 19.25 3.26 5.82
N ALA A 76 20.50 2.81 5.78
CA ALA A 76 20.84 1.39 5.89
C ALA A 76 20.60 0.90 7.33
N VAL A 77 19.95 -0.26 7.45
CA VAL A 77 19.72 -0.93 8.74
C VAL A 77 20.56 -2.21 8.80
N ASN A 78 20.38 -3.12 7.84
CA ASN A 78 21.10 -4.38 7.68
C ASN A 78 21.20 -5.19 8.98
N LYS A 79 20.07 -5.35 9.67
CA LYS A 79 19.98 -6.08 10.94
C LYS A 79 18.96 -7.20 10.86
N ASP A 80 19.32 -8.32 11.48
CA ASP A 80 18.46 -9.48 11.69
C ASP A 80 17.91 -9.45 13.13
N PHE A 81 16.61 -9.67 13.25
CA PHE A 81 15.87 -9.71 14.50
C PHE A 81 15.31 -11.12 14.69
N HIS A 82 15.84 -11.82 15.68
CA HIS A 82 15.44 -13.20 15.96
C HIS A 82 14.13 -13.21 16.75
N THR A 83 13.13 -13.93 16.24
CA THR A 83 11.87 -14.20 16.94
C THR A 83 11.72 -15.72 17.10
N PRO A 84 10.78 -16.23 17.92
CA PRO A 84 10.65 -17.66 18.16
C PRO A 84 10.44 -18.54 16.91
N LYS A 85 9.89 -17.98 15.83
CA LYS A 85 9.53 -18.74 14.62
C LYS A 85 10.11 -18.16 13.32
N PHE A 86 10.59 -16.92 13.36
CA PHE A 86 11.09 -16.23 12.19
C PHE A 86 12.34 -15.42 12.51
N ASP A 87 13.28 -15.40 11.58
CA ASP A 87 14.28 -14.33 11.50
C ASP A 87 13.72 -13.23 10.62
N VAL A 88 13.65 -12.00 11.15
CA VAL A 88 13.20 -10.83 10.40
C VAL A 88 14.41 -9.96 10.08
N THR A 89 14.69 -9.77 8.80
CA THR A 89 15.77 -8.91 8.32
C THR A 89 15.18 -7.56 7.91
N VAL A 90 15.65 -6.49 8.54
CA VAL A 90 15.41 -5.11 8.08
C VAL A 90 16.63 -4.67 7.29
N LYS A 91 16.47 -4.51 5.97
CA LYS A 91 17.58 -4.16 5.08
C LYS A 91 17.87 -2.67 5.14
N ARG A 92 16.86 -1.86 4.82
CA ARG A 92 17.01 -0.41 4.72
C ARG A 92 15.65 0.28 4.77
N VAL A 93 15.73 1.58 5.05
CA VAL A 93 14.62 2.52 4.88
C VAL A 93 14.98 3.53 3.79
N VAL A 94 14.07 3.78 2.86
CA VAL A 94 14.29 4.67 1.72
C VAL A 94 13.22 5.75 1.72
N GLU A 95 13.63 7.00 1.88
CA GLU A 95 12.80 8.16 1.61
C GLU A 95 12.83 8.46 0.11
N ARG A 96 11.68 8.57 -0.54
CA ARG A 96 11.59 8.81 -1.98
C ARG A 96 10.36 9.60 -2.41
N ASP A 97 10.46 10.21 -3.60
CA ASP A 97 9.45 11.12 -4.14
C ASP A 97 8.34 10.43 -4.95
N LYS A 98 8.54 9.19 -5.39
CA LYS A 98 7.56 8.45 -6.19
C LYS A 98 7.75 6.94 -6.11
N VAL A 99 6.73 6.14 -6.41
CA VAL A 99 6.81 4.67 -6.53
C VAL A 99 6.12 4.18 -7.80
N GLY A 100 6.54 3.03 -8.35
CA GLY A 100 5.97 2.42 -9.54
C GLY A 100 6.85 2.53 -10.79
N LYS A 101 6.31 2.11 -11.94
CA LYS A 101 6.99 2.17 -13.25
C LYS A 101 6.10 2.84 -14.29
N GLU A 102 6.70 3.42 -15.32
CA GLU A 102 5.98 4.00 -16.46
C GLU A 102 4.94 3.03 -17.07
N SER A 103 5.20 1.72 -17.05
CA SER A 103 4.30 0.69 -17.59
C SER A 103 3.03 0.43 -16.76
N ILE A 104 3.04 0.76 -15.46
CA ILE A 104 1.92 0.50 -14.53
C ILE A 104 1.35 1.78 -13.91
N GLY A 105 1.96 2.93 -14.22
CA GLY A 105 1.70 4.20 -13.54
C GLY A 105 2.74 4.49 -12.46
N ILE A 106 3.09 5.77 -12.34
CA ILE A 106 3.92 6.31 -11.26
C ILE A 106 2.97 6.96 -10.26
N GLN A 107 3.16 6.66 -8.98
CA GLN A 107 2.48 7.34 -7.88
C GLN A 107 3.41 8.37 -7.25
N GLU A 108 2.86 9.51 -6.90
CA GLU A 108 3.51 10.58 -6.16
C GLU A 108 2.66 10.87 -4.91
N PRO A 109 3.27 11.14 -3.76
CA PRO A 109 2.53 11.53 -2.57
C PRO A 109 2.00 12.97 -2.72
N GLU A 110 1.03 13.34 -1.91
CA GLU A 110 0.52 14.72 -1.90
C GLU A 110 1.62 15.75 -1.55
N ASN A 111 1.42 17.00 -1.94
CA ASN A 111 2.36 18.09 -1.64
C ASN A 111 2.73 18.11 -0.15
N GLY A 112 4.03 18.24 0.14
CA GLY A 112 4.56 18.22 1.50
C GLY A 112 4.73 16.84 2.12
N HIS A 113 4.46 15.75 1.38
CA HIS A 113 4.67 14.38 1.83
C HIS A 113 5.74 13.66 1.00
N VAL A 114 6.22 12.55 1.53
CA VAL A 114 7.20 11.64 0.90
C VAL A 114 6.75 10.20 1.12
N PHE A 115 7.19 9.30 0.25
CA PHE A 115 7.12 7.88 0.53
C PHE A 115 8.30 7.47 1.39
N ILE A 116 8.02 6.79 2.50
CA ILE A 116 9.03 6.07 3.27
C ILE A 116 8.85 4.59 2.98
N VAL A 117 9.86 3.97 2.39
CA VAL A 117 9.84 2.55 2.06
C VAL A 117 10.70 1.79 3.04
N LEU A 118 10.12 0.76 3.65
CA LEU A 118 10.79 -0.15 4.56
C LEU A 118 10.97 -1.48 3.85
N GLU A 119 12.22 -1.82 3.49
CA GLU A 119 12.56 -3.08 2.85
C GLU A 119 12.88 -4.13 3.90
N VAL A 120 12.01 -5.12 4.01
CA VAL A 120 12.07 -6.17 5.04
C VAL A 120 11.78 -7.54 4.46
N GLU A 121 12.33 -8.57 5.09
CA GLU A 121 12.01 -9.95 4.77
C GLU A 121 11.95 -10.81 6.05
N GLY A 122 11.08 -11.81 6.02
CA GLY A 122 10.92 -12.79 7.09
C GLY A 122 11.30 -14.17 6.59
N LYS A 123 12.12 -14.89 7.35
CA LYS A 123 12.54 -16.27 7.09
C LYS A 123 11.92 -17.21 8.10
N ASN A 124 11.25 -18.27 7.65
CA ASN A 124 10.79 -19.33 8.55
C ASN A 124 12.00 -20.15 9.04
N ILE A 125 12.27 -20.11 10.34
CA ILE A 125 13.38 -20.84 10.98
C ILE A 125 12.95 -22.13 11.66
N THR A 126 11.67 -22.49 11.56
CA THR A 126 11.13 -23.73 12.10
C THR A 126 11.25 -24.88 11.09
N ASN A 127 10.98 -26.09 11.56
CA ASN A 127 10.95 -27.29 10.72
C ASN A 127 9.55 -27.59 10.14
N GLU A 128 8.57 -26.71 10.35
CA GLU A 128 7.19 -26.86 9.87
C GLU A 128 6.80 -25.70 8.94
N SER A 129 5.79 -25.90 8.09
CA SER A 129 5.20 -24.80 7.32
C SER A 129 4.49 -23.83 8.27
N MET A 130 4.78 -22.54 8.11
CA MET A 130 4.22 -21.48 8.94
C MET A 130 3.29 -20.58 8.13
N LYS A 131 2.13 -20.23 8.67
CA LYS A 131 1.21 -19.29 8.00
C LYS A 131 1.83 -17.89 7.88
N LEU A 132 1.60 -17.22 6.76
CA LEU A 132 2.00 -15.81 6.59
C LEU A 132 1.37 -14.89 7.64
N ALA A 133 0.13 -15.17 8.05
CA ALA A 133 -0.58 -14.36 9.03
C ALA A 133 0.04 -14.36 10.44
N VAL A 134 1.05 -15.22 10.69
CA VAL A 134 1.80 -15.21 11.95
C VAL A 134 3.22 -14.65 11.79
N LEU A 135 3.54 -14.06 10.64
CA LEU A 135 4.79 -13.30 10.49
C LEU A 135 4.80 -12.14 11.49
N PRO A 136 5.96 -11.84 12.10
CA PRO A 136 6.07 -10.74 13.05
C PRO A 136 5.74 -9.40 12.40
N SER A 137 5.09 -8.51 13.15
CA SER A 137 4.85 -7.14 12.68
C SER A 137 6.16 -6.39 12.50
N VAL A 138 6.22 -5.52 11.50
CA VAL A 138 7.32 -4.58 11.31
C VAL A 138 6.73 -3.22 10.97
N ASP A 139 6.87 -2.25 11.86
CA ASP A 139 6.17 -0.97 11.77
C ASP A 139 7.15 0.20 11.79
N LEU A 140 6.85 1.25 11.03
CA LEU A 140 7.52 2.54 11.12
C LEU A 140 6.92 3.31 12.30
N VAL A 141 7.76 3.83 13.18
CA VAL A 141 7.35 4.52 14.41
C VAL A 141 8.13 5.83 14.58
N ASP A 142 7.45 6.88 15.04
CA ASP A 142 8.09 8.16 15.38
C ASP A 142 8.61 8.19 16.84
N GLU A 143 9.20 9.32 17.23
CA GLU A 143 9.68 9.54 18.61
C GLU A 143 8.59 9.61 19.68
N ASN A 144 7.33 9.75 19.27
CA ASN A 144 6.17 9.79 20.15
C ASN A 144 5.46 8.42 20.23
N ASP A 145 6.10 7.37 19.73
CA ASP A 145 5.58 6.00 19.67
C ASP A 145 4.32 5.84 18.80
N ASN A 146 4.08 6.75 17.84
CA ASN A 146 3.02 6.58 16.85
C ASN A 146 3.44 5.57 15.79
N ALA A 147 2.75 4.42 15.74
CA ALA A 147 2.93 3.43 14.68
C ALA A 147 2.12 3.80 13.44
N TYR A 148 2.77 3.80 12.28
CA TYR A 148 2.16 4.16 11.01
C TYR A 148 1.67 2.93 10.26
N GLN A 149 0.54 3.06 9.56
CA GLN A 149 -0.01 2.02 8.71
C GLN A 149 0.56 2.14 7.29
N SER A 150 0.95 1.01 6.71
CA SER A 150 1.42 0.95 5.32
C SER A 150 0.28 1.26 4.34
N ASP A 151 0.57 2.05 3.32
CA ASP A 151 -0.29 2.25 2.16
C ASP A 151 -0.18 1.04 1.22
N VAL A 152 -1.25 0.25 1.14
CA VAL A 152 -1.30 -1.00 0.38
C VAL A 152 -1.11 -0.76 -1.12
N TRP A 153 -1.61 0.37 -1.65
CA TRP A 153 -1.56 0.65 -3.09
C TRP A 153 -0.18 1.13 -3.52
N ALA A 154 0.45 1.99 -2.72
CA ALA A 154 1.83 2.42 -2.92
C ALA A 154 2.80 1.24 -2.74
N THR A 155 2.55 0.38 -1.75
CA THR A 155 3.33 -0.84 -1.52
C THR A 155 3.27 -1.77 -2.73
N SER A 156 2.07 -2.07 -3.23
CA SER A 156 1.90 -2.90 -4.42
C SER A 156 2.63 -2.32 -5.64
N SER A 157 2.57 -1.01 -5.85
CA SER A 157 3.31 -0.38 -6.95
C SER A 157 4.82 -0.45 -6.78
N TYR A 158 5.32 -0.36 -5.55
CA TYR A 158 6.74 -0.57 -5.24
C TYR A 158 7.18 -2.02 -5.46
N GLU A 159 6.37 -3.00 -5.06
CA GLU A 159 6.66 -4.41 -5.29
C GLU A 159 6.76 -4.72 -6.80
N VAL A 160 5.79 -4.25 -7.60
CA VAL A 160 5.87 -4.40 -9.06
C VAL A 160 7.06 -3.60 -9.63
N GLU A 161 7.41 -2.45 -9.04
CA GLU A 161 8.65 -1.72 -9.35
C GLU A 161 9.89 -2.61 -9.20
N LYS A 162 9.98 -3.37 -8.12
CA LYS A 162 11.11 -4.29 -7.86
C LYS A 162 11.02 -5.62 -8.61
N GLY A 163 9.97 -5.83 -9.41
CA GLY A 163 9.74 -7.12 -10.08
C GLY A 163 9.24 -8.20 -9.12
N GLU A 164 8.76 -7.80 -7.94
CA GLU A 164 8.19 -8.66 -6.92
C GLU A 164 6.71 -8.81 -7.19
N THR A 165 6.34 -9.60 -8.19
CA THR A 165 4.93 -9.96 -8.41
C THR A 165 4.58 -11.11 -7.48
N SER A 166 3.99 -10.81 -6.32
CA SER A 166 3.65 -11.80 -5.30
C SER A 166 2.73 -12.89 -5.86
N THR A 167 3.21 -14.14 -5.85
CA THR A 167 2.32 -15.29 -5.89
C THR A 167 1.66 -15.39 -4.52
N ILE A 168 0.33 -15.47 -4.47
CA ILE A 168 -0.42 -15.56 -3.20
C ILE A 168 -0.18 -16.94 -2.59
N THR A 169 0.92 -17.10 -1.87
CA THR A 169 1.11 -18.21 -0.93
C THR A 169 0.42 -17.84 0.38
N LYS A 170 -0.05 -18.83 1.13
CA LYS A 170 -0.65 -18.60 2.47
C LYS A 170 0.31 -19.01 3.60
N GLU A 171 1.40 -19.69 3.25
CA GLU A 171 2.35 -20.30 4.15
C GLU A 171 3.78 -20.14 3.61
N LEU A 172 4.76 -20.11 4.51
CA LEU A 172 6.19 -20.25 4.26
C LEU A 172 6.64 -21.63 4.69
N LYS A 173 7.31 -22.35 3.79
CA LYS A 173 7.98 -23.62 4.12
C LYS A 173 9.19 -23.39 5.04
N PRO A 174 9.70 -24.44 5.71
CA PRO A 174 10.97 -24.37 6.45
C PRO A 174 12.10 -23.77 5.62
N GLY A 175 12.76 -22.75 6.16
CA GLY A 175 13.87 -22.04 5.51
C GLY A 175 13.48 -21.06 4.40
N GLU A 176 12.21 -20.98 4.01
CA GLU A 176 11.73 -20.05 2.99
C GLU A 176 11.77 -18.59 3.49
N VAL A 177 12.08 -17.68 2.58
CA VAL A 177 12.14 -16.23 2.83
C VAL A 177 11.02 -15.55 2.06
N LYS A 178 10.26 -14.68 2.74
CA LYS A 178 9.24 -13.82 2.13
C LYS A 178 9.63 -12.37 2.34
N ARG A 179 9.61 -11.59 1.26
CA ARG A 179 9.71 -10.11 1.34
C ARG A 179 8.37 -9.53 1.74
N GLU A 180 8.41 -8.54 2.61
CA GLU A 180 7.24 -7.84 3.15
C GLU A 180 7.46 -6.33 3.13
N ASN A 181 7.87 -5.79 1.98
CA ASN A 181 8.12 -4.36 1.86
C ASN A 181 6.89 -3.56 2.30
N LYS A 182 7.11 -2.43 2.98
CA LYS A 182 6.04 -1.53 3.40
C LYS A 182 6.32 -0.13 2.90
N VAL A 183 5.29 0.57 2.44
CA VAL A 183 5.39 1.95 1.96
C VAL A 183 4.44 2.82 2.75
N TYR A 184 4.95 3.91 3.30
CA TYR A 184 4.21 4.86 4.12
C TYR A 184 4.18 6.23 3.45
N VAL A 185 3.07 6.96 3.58
CA VAL A 185 2.98 8.37 3.19
C VAL A 185 3.18 9.22 4.42
N ILE A 186 4.31 9.93 4.49
CA ILE A 186 4.72 10.68 5.68
C ILE A 186 4.92 12.15 5.32
N ASN A 187 4.51 13.05 6.21
CA ASN A 187 4.82 14.47 6.08
C ASN A 187 6.35 14.67 6.06
N LYS A 188 6.86 15.32 5.01
CA LYS A 188 8.30 15.44 4.76
C LYS A 188 9.03 16.18 5.88
N GLU A 189 8.48 17.28 6.35
CA GLU A 189 9.09 18.09 7.42
C GLU A 189 9.22 17.27 8.71
N LYS A 190 8.16 16.55 9.10
CA LYS A 190 8.19 15.64 10.26
C LYS A 190 9.25 14.53 10.10
N PHE A 191 9.36 13.95 8.90
CA PHE A 191 10.37 12.94 8.65
C PHE A 191 11.79 13.51 8.70
N ASP A 192 11.98 14.71 8.17
CA ASP A 192 13.28 15.37 8.09
C ASP A 192 13.80 15.85 9.45
N THR A 193 12.92 16.31 10.35
CA THR A 193 13.33 16.89 11.63
C THR A 193 13.23 15.91 12.81
N GLY A 194 12.37 14.91 12.73
CA GLY A 194 12.12 13.96 13.82
C GLY A 194 13.10 12.79 13.87
N LYS A 195 13.08 12.07 15.00
CA LYS A 195 13.70 10.74 15.11
C LYS A 195 12.71 9.66 14.70
N TRP A 196 13.22 8.64 14.03
CA TRP A 196 12.39 7.57 13.47
C TRP A 196 12.97 6.22 13.80
N TYR A 197 12.07 5.25 13.93
CA TYR A 197 12.39 3.90 14.36
C TYR A 197 11.66 2.88 13.51
N VAL A 198 12.24 1.69 13.42
CA VAL A 198 11.57 0.47 12.99
C VAL A 198 11.30 -0.37 14.24
N LEU A 199 10.04 -0.72 14.46
CA LEU A 199 9.60 -1.59 15.54
C LEU A 199 9.29 -2.98 14.97
N VAL A 200 10.06 -3.98 15.38
CA VAL A 200 9.89 -5.39 14.97
C VAL A 200 9.26 -6.17 16.12
N ASN A 201 8.15 -6.86 15.82
CA ASN A 201 7.43 -7.74 16.74
C ASN A 201 7.00 -7.08 18.06
N HIS A 202 6.84 -5.75 18.09
CA HIS A 202 6.64 -4.97 19.33
C HIS A 202 7.71 -5.19 20.42
N GLU A 203 8.89 -5.69 20.04
CA GLU A 203 9.94 -6.11 20.97
C GLU A 203 11.25 -5.37 20.69
N TYR A 204 11.63 -5.28 19.40
CA TYR A 204 12.87 -4.65 18.99
C TYR A 204 12.59 -3.28 18.38
N LYS A 205 13.14 -2.22 18.97
CA LYS A 205 13.03 -0.86 18.45
C LYS A 205 14.40 -0.40 17.96
N GLU A 206 14.55 -0.26 16.65
CA GLU A 206 15.79 0.15 15.99
C GLU A 206 15.65 1.59 15.48
N GLN A 207 16.53 2.49 15.92
CA GLN A 207 16.54 3.87 15.43
C GLN A 207 17.16 3.92 14.02
N ILE A 208 16.46 4.52 13.06
CA ILE A 208 16.92 4.68 11.68
C ILE A 208 17.40 6.09 11.37
N LYS A 209 16.99 7.06 12.20
CA LYS A 209 17.30 8.48 12.08
C LYS A 209 17.23 9.16 13.44
#